data_AF-A0A939HSZ8-F1
#
_entry.id   AF-A0A939HSZ8-F1
#
_cell.length_a   1.000
_cell.length_b   1.000
_cell.length_c   1.000
_cell.angle_alpha   90.00
_cell.angle_beta   90.00
_cell.angle_gamma   90.00
#
_symmetry.space_group_name_H-M   'P 1'
#
loop_
_entity.id
_entity.type
_entity.pdbx_description
1 polymer ?
#
loop_
_entity_poly.entity_id
_entity_poly.type
_entity_poly.pdbx_seq_one_letter_code
_entity_poly.pdbx_strand_id
1 'polypeptide(L)'
;MQQPSRSHVVEVNGVRFQTEIQSVISVPILPWTKSPVRLGIYVTNQTATPLYFRRLDSLELTLIDDVGKAIEIESDILRLRVKGTPYYTVDSGKREFLSWASFIYREFCQLQLKIDNEAGGFYYFNYLKPGKYKLQIDYRGSGKLPELSPEKQASGKVWTGIVTIPFVEFCLGSYTSKSR
;
A
#
# COMPACT_ATOMS: atom_id res chain seq x y z
N MET A 1 -21.36 14.71 -18.61
CA MET A 1 -19.96 15.13 -18.82
C MET A 1 -19.27 15.14 -17.47
N GLN A 2 -18.41 14.16 -17.17
CA GLN A 2 -17.63 14.13 -15.93
C GLN A 2 -16.21 14.63 -16.25
N GLN A 3 -15.77 15.65 -15.51
CA GLN A 3 -14.43 16.23 -15.57
C GLN A 3 -13.34 15.18 -15.28
N PRO A 4 -12.13 15.35 -15.83
CA PRO A 4 -11.06 14.37 -15.69
C PRO A 4 -10.60 14.28 -14.23
N SER A 5 -10.44 13.06 -13.74
CA SER A 5 -9.80 12.77 -12.47
C SER A 5 -8.43 13.46 -12.43
N ARG A 6 -8.26 14.46 -11.55
CA ARG A 6 -6.94 14.98 -11.20
C ARG A 6 -6.06 13.77 -10.84
N SER A 7 -4.99 13.57 -11.59
CA SER A 7 -4.07 12.46 -11.35
C SER A 7 -3.50 12.60 -9.94
N HIS A 8 -3.83 11.67 -9.03
CA HIS A 8 -3.28 11.56 -7.68
C HIS A 8 -1.83 11.08 -7.70
N VAL A 9 -1.02 11.70 -8.56
CA VAL A 9 0.37 11.35 -8.83
C VAL A 9 1.25 12.39 -8.17
N VAL A 10 2.25 11.95 -7.41
CA VAL A 10 3.27 12.82 -6.83
C VAL A 10 4.62 12.47 -7.43
N GLU A 11 5.42 13.48 -7.74
CA GLU A 11 6.75 13.30 -8.32
C GLU A 11 7.81 13.82 -7.35
N VAL A 12 8.81 12.98 -7.04
CA VAL A 12 9.95 13.31 -6.18
C VAL A 12 11.21 12.74 -6.80
N ASN A 13 12.23 13.58 -7.01
CA ASN A 13 13.54 13.17 -7.53
C ASN A 13 13.48 12.36 -8.85
N GLY A 14 12.58 12.75 -9.77
CA GLY A 14 12.40 12.05 -11.05
C GLY A 14 11.70 10.68 -10.92
N VAL A 15 10.96 10.47 -9.82
CA VAL A 15 10.16 9.27 -9.59
C VAL A 15 8.72 9.66 -9.30
N ARG A 16 7.78 9.06 -10.03
CA ARG A 16 6.35 9.26 -9.82
C ARG A 16 5.74 8.15 -8.97
N PHE A 17 4.89 8.55 -8.04
CA PHE A 17 4.19 7.68 -7.11
C PHE A 17 2.68 7.86 -7.26
N GLN A 18 1.95 6.75 -7.29
CA GLN A 18 0.49 6.75 -7.34
C GLN A 18 -0.06 5.57 -6.54
N THR A 19 -0.90 5.83 -5.56
CA THR A 19 -1.61 4.77 -4.84
C THR A 19 -2.65 4.12 -5.74
N GLU A 20 -2.70 2.80 -5.71
CA GLU A 20 -3.75 1.98 -6.31
C GLU A 20 -4.41 1.17 -5.18
N ILE A 21 -5.71 1.36 -5.03
CA ILE A 21 -6.56 0.52 -4.21
C ILE A 21 -7.82 0.19 -5.00
N GLN A 22 -8.32 -1.04 -4.86
CA GLN A 22 -9.60 -1.41 -5.44
C GLN A 22 -10.71 -0.45 -4.96
N SER A 23 -11.42 0.19 -5.89
CA SER A 23 -12.43 1.22 -5.58
C SER A 23 -13.63 0.70 -4.80
N VAL A 24 -14.02 -0.56 -5.01
CA VAL A 24 -15.09 -1.23 -4.27
C VAL A 24 -14.59 -2.60 -3.82
N ILE A 25 -14.47 -2.77 -2.51
CA ILE A 25 -14.01 -4.01 -1.88
C ILE A 25 -15.22 -4.73 -1.31
N SER A 26 -15.38 -5.99 -1.68
CA SER A 26 -16.44 -6.83 -1.14
C SER A 26 -16.16 -7.18 0.31
N VAL A 27 -17.16 -6.99 1.16
CA VAL A 27 -17.09 -7.39 2.56
C VAL A 27 -17.43 -8.89 2.67
N PRO A 28 -16.62 -9.71 3.35
CA PRO A 28 -16.95 -11.10 3.61
C PRO A 28 -18.24 -11.22 4.43
N ILE A 29 -19.10 -12.19 4.08
CA ILE A 29 -20.36 -12.44 4.80
C ILE A 29 -20.10 -13.37 6.00
N LEU A 30 -19.35 -14.45 5.76
CA LEU A 30 -19.10 -15.46 6.78
C LEU A 30 -18.03 -14.99 7.77
N PRO A 31 -18.20 -15.26 9.07
CA PRO A 31 -17.15 -15.06 10.06
C PRO A 31 -15.87 -15.82 9.68
N TRP A 32 -14.71 -15.27 10.05
CA TRP A 32 -13.37 -15.78 9.79
C TRP A 32 -13.00 -15.95 8.31
N THR A 33 -13.70 -15.25 7.41
CA THR A 33 -13.37 -15.23 5.99
C THR A 33 -12.67 -13.95 5.58
N LYS A 34 -11.82 -14.07 4.55
CA LYS A 34 -11.02 -12.97 3.99
C LYS A 34 -11.44 -12.67 2.55
N SER A 35 -11.51 -11.40 2.22
CA SER A 35 -11.61 -10.91 0.85
C SER A 35 -10.30 -10.20 0.48
N PRO A 36 -9.57 -10.66 -0.54
CA PRO A 36 -8.31 -10.03 -0.92
C PRO A 36 -8.55 -8.61 -1.42
N VAL A 37 -7.62 -7.71 -1.10
CA VAL A 37 -7.62 -6.32 -1.52
C VAL A 37 -6.41 -6.08 -2.39
N ARG A 38 -6.63 -5.57 -3.60
CA ARG A 38 -5.55 -5.05 -4.44
C ARG A 38 -5.15 -3.69 -3.89
N LEU A 39 -4.03 -3.64 -3.17
CA LEU A 39 -3.45 -2.43 -2.60
C LEU A 39 -1.96 -2.36 -2.93
N GLY A 40 -1.51 -1.21 -3.39
CA GLY A 40 -0.11 -0.97 -3.71
C GLY A 40 0.15 0.46 -4.16
N ILE A 41 1.39 0.71 -4.55
CA ILE A 41 1.79 1.93 -5.24
C ILE A 41 2.36 1.60 -6.61
N TYR A 42 1.95 2.36 -7.62
CA TYR A 42 2.68 2.44 -8.86
C TYR A 42 3.84 3.39 -8.71
N VAL A 43 5.02 2.91 -9.07
CA VAL A 43 6.26 3.69 -9.10
C VAL A 43 6.73 3.77 -10.54
N THR A 44 6.92 4.98 -11.06
CA THR A 44 7.52 5.21 -12.38
C THR A 44 8.87 5.87 -12.21
N ASN A 45 9.94 5.19 -12.63
CA ASN A 45 11.30 5.71 -12.60
C ASN A 45 11.59 6.49 -13.89
N GLN A 46 11.76 7.79 -13.79
CA GLN A 46 12.11 8.66 -14.93
C GLN A 46 13.60 9.02 -14.96
N THR A 47 14.39 8.45 -14.04
CA THR A 47 15.84 8.64 -13.99
C THR A 47 16.55 7.70 -14.95
N ALA A 48 17.83 7.97 -15.25
CA ALA A 48 18.62 7.19 -16.18
C ALA A 48 19.07 5.82 -15.64
N THR A 49 19.01 5.59 -14.32
CA THR A 49 19.50 4.37 -13.67
C THR A 49 18.36 3.59 -13.00
N PRO A 50 18.42 2.25 -12.95
CA PRO A 50 17.51 1.46 -12.13
C PRO A 50 17.47 1.93 -10.67
N LEU A 51 16.28 1.87 -10.09
CA LEU A 51 16.04 2.23 -8.69
C LEU A 51 15.58 1.01 -7.90
N TYR A 52 16.11 0.88 -6.69
CA TYR A 52 15.76 -0.19 -5.75
C TYR A 52 14.94 0.37 -4.60
N PHE A 53 13.77 -0.22 -4.36
CA PHE A 53 12.83 0.18 -3.33
C PHE A 53 12.74 -0.91 -2.27
N ARG A 54 12.96 -0.54 -1.01
CA ARG A 54 12.84 -1.49 0.09
C ARG A 54 11.38 -1.90 0.30
N ARG A 55 11.14 -3.17 0.65
CA ARG A 55 9.82 -3.66 1.12
C ARG A 55 9.56 -3.36 2.61
N LEU A 56 10.56 -3.56 3.47
CA LEU A 56 10.49 -3.36 4.93
C LEU A 56 10.48 -1.90 5.39
N ASP A 57 9.70 -1.62 6.45
CA ASP A 57 9.76 -0.45 7.36
C ASP A 57 9.52 0.94 6.74
N SER A 58 9.01 0.99 5.51
CA SER A 58 8.91 2.21 4.71
C SER A 58 7.51 2.80 4.63
N LEU A 59 6.51 2.26 5.34
CA LEU A 59 5.11 2.65 5.19
C LEU A 59 4.54 3.23 6.48
N GLU A 60 4.03 4.45 6.39
CA GLU A 60 3.07 4.99 7.35
C GLU A 60 1.72 5.08 6.62
N LEU A 61 0.66 4.58 7.26
CA LEU A 61 -0.67 4.45 6.66
C LEU A 61 -1.67 5.29 7.45
N THR A 62 -2.44 6.11 6.75
CA THR A 62 -3.53 6.88 7.33
C THR A 62 -4.84 6.51 6.65
N LEU A 63 -5.79 6.02 7.44
CA LEU A 63 -7.15 5.73 6.98
C LEU A 63 -8.12 6.70 7.65
N ILE A 64 -8.96 7.36 6.85
CA ILE A 64 -10.07 8.19 7.36
C ILE A 64 -11.40 7.69 6.79
N ASP A 65 -12.47 7.86 7.56
CA ASP A 65 -13.84 7.59 7.12
C ASP A 65 -14.40 8.74 6.25
N ASP A 66 -15.68 8.64 5.89
CA ASP A 66 -16.37 9.58 5.02
C ASP A 66 -16.60 10.96 5.65
N VAL A 67 -16.56 11.05 6.98
CA VAL A 67 -16.60 12.31 7.74
C VAL A 67 -15.21 12.86 8.05
N GLY A 68 -14.16 12.19 7.59
CA GLY A 68 -12.77 12.62 7.75
C GLY A 68 -12.16 12.28 9.11
N LYS A 69 -12.79 11.42 9.90
CA LYS A 69 -12.25 10.92 11.16
C LYS A 69 -11.22 9.83 10.88
N ALA A 70 -10.05 9.95 11.51
CA ALA A 70 -9.01 8.93 11.46
C ALA A 70 -9.45 7.63 12.15
N ILE A 71 -9.21 6.51 11.48
CA ILE A 71 -9.34 5.16 12.04
C ILE A 71 -7.99 4.80 12.65
N GLU A 72 -8.02 4.36 13.90
CA GLU A 72 -6.83 3.94 14.62
C GLU A 72 -6.17 2.74 13.92
N ILE A 73 -4.84 2.82 13.82
CA ILE A 73 -4.01 1.77 13.26
C ILE A 73 -3.33 1.02 14.40
N GLU A 74 -3.48 -0.29 14.40
CA GLU A 74 -2.71 -1.19 15.24
C GLU A 74 -1.65 -1.90 14.39
N SER A 75 -0.54 -2.31 14.99
CA SER A 75 0.52 -3.04 14.30
C SER A 75 1.05 -4.15 15.19
N ASP A 76 1.24 -5.33 14.61
CA ASP A 76 2.02 -6.38 15.28
C ASP A 76 3.47 -5.91 15.42
N ILE A 77 4.03 -5.94 16.63
CA ILE A 77 5.44 -5.55 16.92
C ILE A 77 6.40 -6.72 16.68
N LEU A 78 5.96 -7.78 15.98
CA LEU A 78 6.84 -8.88 15.62
C LEU A 78 7.74 -8.47 14.44
N ARG A 79 8.75 -7.63 14.72
CA ARG A 79 9.86 -7.38 13.78
C ARG A 79 10.82 -8.56 13.83
N LEU A 80 10.35 -9.73 13.43
CA LEU A 80 11.28 -10.80 13.09
C LEU A 80 12.10 -10.28 11.92
N ARG A 81 13.40 -10.03 12.14
CA ARG A 81 14.33 -9.72 11.05
C ARG A 81 14.38 -10.93 10.13
N VAL A 82 13.48 -10.98 9.16
CA VAL A 82 13.53 -11.96 8.09
C VAL A 82 14.82 -11.69 7.34
N LYS A 83 15.73 -12.66 7.37
CA LYS A 83 17.06 -12.54 6.77
C LYS A 83 16.88 -12.47 5.24
N GLY A 84 17.37 -11.41 4.62
CA GLY A 84 17.19 -11.14 3.19
C GLY A 84 15.98 -10.27 2.92
N THR A 85 16.11 -8.96 3.13
CA THR A 85 15.03 -8.01 2.81
C THR A 85 14.78 -8.00 1.30
N PRO A 86 13.60 -8.40 0.81
CA PRO A 86 13.31 -8.28 -0.61
C PRO A 86 13.14 -6.80 -0.97
N TYR A 87 13.61 -6.41 -2.14
CA TYR A 87 13.45 -5.06 -2.70
C TYR A 87 12.77 -5.16 -4.05
N TYR A 88 11.99 -4.14 -4.41
CA TYR A 88 11.50 -3.96 -5.77
C TYR A 88 12.58 -3.28 -6.60
N THR A 89 12.68 -3.67 -7.87
CA THR A 89 13.52 -2.99 -8.86
C THR A 89 12.60 -2.26 -9.83
N VAL A 90 12.88 -1.00 -10.10
CA VAL A 90 12.19 -0.20 -11.12
C VAL A 90 13.23 0.30 -12.09
N ASP A 91 13.30 -0.31 -13.27
CA ASP A 91 14.26 0.05 -14.30
C ASP A 91 14.02 1.46 -14.84
N SER A 92 15.06 2.04 -15.44
CA SER A 92 15.00 3.35 -16.10
C SER A 92 13.84 3.42 -17.12
N GLY A 93 12.99 4.43 -16.99
CA GLY A 93 11.82 4.64 -17.84
C GLY A 93 10.67 3.63 -17.63
N LYS A 94 10.76 2.73 -16.64
CA LYS A 94 9.72 1.72 -16.37
C LYS A 94 8.79 2.14 -15.25
N ARG A 95 7.60 1.51 -15.26
CA ARG A 95 6.57 1.62 -14.24
C ARG A 95 6.31 0.25 -13.64
N GLU A 96 6.42 0.15 -12.33
CA GLU A 96 6.21 -1.09 -11.58
C GLU A 96 5.13 -0.92 -10.52
N PHE A 97 4.48 -2.03 -10.18
CA PHE A 97 3.47 -2.07 -9.12
C PHE A 97 4.02 -2.75 -7.88
N LEU A 98 4.20 -1.97 -6.82
CA LEU A 98 4.66 -2.43 -5.53
C LEU A 98 3.41 -2.81 -4.73
N SER A 99 3.03 -4.08 -4.82
CA SER A 99 1.84 -4.64 -4.19
C SER A 99 2.13 -5.08 -2.76
N TRP A 100 1.21 -4.80 -1.85
CA TRP A 100 1.18 -5.39 -0.50
C TRP A 100 0.09 -6.44 -0.41
N ALA A 101 0.36 -7.53 0.30
CA ALA A 101 -0.68 -8.50 0.61
C ALA A 101 -1.68 -7.82 1.56
N SER A 102 -2.93 -7.73 1.16
CA SER A 102 -3.96 -7.03 1.92
C SER A 102 -5.29 -7.74 1.80
N PHE A 103 -6.11 -7.68 2.85
CA PHE A 103 -7.43 -8.30 2.85
C PHE A 103 -8.37 -7.64 3.85
N ILE A 104 -9.66 -7.63 3.51
CA ILE A 104 -10.73 -7.41 4.47
C ILE A 104 -11.01 -8.73 5.15
N TYR A 105 -10.89 -8.75 6.47
CA TYR A 105 -11.17 -9.89 7.32
C TYR A 105 -12.40 -9.63 8.16
N ARG A 106 -13.29 -10.62 8.27
CA ARG A 106 -14.39 -10.59 9.24
C ARG A 106 -14.00 -11.40 10.47
N GLU A 107 -13.71 -10.71 11.57
CA GLU A 107 -13.55 -11.34 12.87
C GLU A 107 -14.87 -11.19 13.65
N PHE A 108 -15.61 -12.30 13.78
CA PHE A 108 -16.97 -12.28 14.33
C PHE A 108 -17.87 -11.22 13.65
N CYS A 109 -18.26 -10.17 14.38
CA CYS A 109 -19.10 -9.07 13.89
C CYS A 109 -18.30 -7.85 13.42
N GLN A 110 -16.97 -7.90 13.46
CA GLN A 110 -16.10 -6.77 13.16
C GLN A 110 -15.38 -6.98 11.83
N LEU A 111 -15.22 -5.90 11.07
CA LEU A 111 -14.41 -5.89 9.87
C LEU A 111 -13.07 -5.25 10.16
N GLN A 112 -12.03 -5.86 9.62
CA GLN A 112 -10.66 -5.40 9.73
C GLN A 112 -10.07 -5.28 8.33
N LEU A 113 -9.37 -4.19 8.05
CA LEU A 113 -8.42 -4.14 6.94
C LEU A 113 -7.06 -4.55 7.48
N LYS A 114 -6.54 -5.67 6.98
CA LYS A 114 -5.21 -6.16 7.29
C LYS A 114 -4.29 -5.92 6.11
N ILE A 115 -3.15 -5.29 6.36
CA ILE A 115 -2.12 -4.99 5.36
C ILE A 115 -0.82 -5.57 5.86
N ASP A 116 -0.19 -6.45 5.08
CA ASP A 116 1.10 -7.03 5.40
C ASP A 116 2.14 -5.91 5.57
N ASN A 117 2.82 -5.90 6.71
CA ASN A 117 3.86 -4.90 6.98
C ASN A 117 5.22 -5.31 6.39
N GLU A 118 5.26 -6.44 5.67
CA GLU A 118 6.42 -7.11 5.07
C GLU A 118 7.50 -7.52 6.09
N ALA A 119 7.28 -7.26 7.38
CA ALA A 119 8.17 -7.51 8.52
C ALA A 119 7.76 -8.72 9.36
N GLY A 120 6.84 -9.55 8.84
CA GLY A 120 6.32 -10.73 9.53
C GLY A 120 5.09 -10.45 10.39
N GLY A 121 4.43 -9.31 10.21
CA GLY A 121 3.18 -8.95 10.87
C GLY A 121 2.23 -8.17 9.96
N PHE A 122 1.21 -7.56 10.55
CA PHE A 122 0.25 -6.74 9.81
C PHE A 122 0.06 -5.38 10.46
N TYR A 123 -0.34 -4.41 9.63
CA TYR A 123 -1.12 -3.27 10.05
C TYR A 123 -2.60 -3.64 10.07
N TYR A 124 -3.32 -3.14 11.06
CA TYR A 124 -4.73 -3.41 11.30
C TYR A 124 -5.49 -2.10 11.41
N PHE A 125 -6.55 -1.98 10.62
CA PHE A 125 -7.62 -1.01 10.88
C PHE A 125 -8.85 -1.77 11.34
N ASN A 126 -9.19 -1.63 12.61
CA ASN A 126 -10.25 -2.39 13.26
C ASN A 126 -11.62 -1.67 13.18
N TYR A 127 -12.68 -2.41 13.50
CA TYR A 127 -14.05 -1.88 13.64
C TYR A 127 -14.59 -1.16 12.39
N LEU A 128 -14.15 -1.58 11.20
CA LEU A 128 -14.63 -1.00 9.94
C LEU A 128 -16.10 -1.35 9.72
N LYS A 129 -16.80 -0.47 9.01
CA LYS A 129 -18.19 -0.64 8.60
C LYS A 129 -18.27 -0.56 7.08
N PRO A 130 -19.29 -1.16 6.44
CA PRO A 130 -19.59 -0.84 5.06
C PRO A 130 -19.76 0.68 4.88
N GLY A 131 -19.11 1.27 3.89
CA GLY A 131 -19.03 2.72 3.76
C GLY A 131 -17.86 3.19 2.90
N LYS A 132 -17.69 4.51 2.82
CA LYS A 132 -16.59 5.15 2.08
C LYS A 132 -15.43 5.44 3.00
N TYR A 133 -14.23 5.31 2.47
CA TYR A 133 -12.98 5.55 3.17
C TYR A 133 -11.96 6.22 2.25
N LYS A 134 -10.97 6.87 2.84
CA LYS A 134 -9.80 7.40 2.15
C LYS A 134 -8.54 6.87 2.79
N LEU A 135 -7.66 6.31 1.96
CA LEU A 135 -6.34 5.82 2.37
C LEU A 135 -5.25 6.75 1.85
N GLN A 136 -4.32 7.12 2.72
CA GLN A 136 -3.07 7.79 2.39
C GLN A 136 -1.89 6.93 2.81
N ILE A 137 -0.84 6.98 2.00
CA ILE A 137 0.39 6.23 2.17
C ILE A 137 1.55 7.21 2.16
N ASP A 138 2.34 7.20 3.23
CA ASP A 138 3.64 7.83 3.25
C ASP A 138 4.70 6.76 3.04
N TYR A 139 5.47 6.91 1.96
CA TYR A 139 6.56 6.00 1.63
C TYR A 139 7.92 6.64 1.97
N ARG A 140 8.71 5.96 2.80
CA ARG A 140 10.05 6.40 3.24
C ARG A 140 11.14 5.46 2.77
N GLY A 141 11.94 5.92 1.82
CA GLY A 141 13.14 5.23 1.34
C GLY A 141 14.34 5.55 2.22
N SER A 142 15.05 4.53 2.69
CA SER A 142 16.30 4.70 3.45
C SER A 142 17.51 4.29 2.61
N GLY A 143 18.61 5.03 2.74
CA GLY A 143 19.77 4.94 1.82
C GLY A 143 20.69 3.74 1.95
N LYS A 144 20.30 2.68 2.66
CA LYS A 144 21.13 1.47 2.80
C LYS A 144 20.29 0.25 2.49
N LEU A 145 20.66 -0.55 1.50
CA LEU A 145 20.16 -1.91 1.33
C LEU A 145 21.35 -2.86 1.40
N PRO A 146 21.76 -3.30 2.61
CA PRO A 146 22.95 -4.12 2.79
C PRO A 146 22.87 -5.47 2.05
N GLU A 147 21.67 -5.89 1.64
CA GLU A 147 21.43 -7.11 0.86
C GLU A 147 21.61 -6.95 -0.66
N LEU A 148 21.83 -5.74 -1.18
CA LEU A 148 22.12 -5.57 -2.61
C LEU A 148 23.52 -6.11 -2.94
N SER A 149 23.63 -6.93 -3.99
CA SER A 149 24.93 -7.37 -4.49
C SER A 149 25.77 -6.17 -4.97
N PRO A 150 27.11 -6.26 -4.95
CA PRO A 150 27.99 -5.20 -5.47
C PRO A 150 27.67 -4.80 -6.91
N GLU A 151 27.29 -5.76 -7.76
CA GLU A 151 26.87 -5.52 -9.15
C GLU A 151 25.63 -4.64 -9.24
N LYS A 152 24.64 -4.85 -8.36
CA LYS A 152 23.44 -4.00 -8.30
C LYS A 152 23.75 -2.63 -7.72
N GLN A 153 24.61 -2.56 -6.71
CA GLN A 153 25.07 -1.27 -6.16
C GLN A 153 25.82 -0.44 -7.21
N ALA A 154 26.53 -1.07 -8.14
CA ALA A 154 27.24 -0.39 -9.23
C ALA A 154 26.32 0.03 -10.39
N SER A 155 25.24 -0.72 -10.65
CA SER A 155 24.34 -0.50 -11.79
C SER A 155 23.09 0.33 -11.48
N GLY A 156 22.71 0.46 -10.22
CA GLY A 156 21.52 1.22 -9.82
C GLY A 156 21.68 1.88 -8.45
N LYS A 157 20.62 2.51 -7.98
CA LYS A 157 20.62 3.23 -6.70
C LYS A 157 19.43 2.83 -5.84
N VAL A 158 19.63 2.76 -4.54
CA VAL A 158 18.51 2.67 -3.59
C VAL A 158 17.76 4.00 -3.63
N TRP A 159 16.45 3.97 -3.81
CA TRP A 159 15.66 5.18 -3.73
C TRP A 159 15.63 5.69 -2.28
N THR A 160 15.91 6.98 -2.12
CA THR A 160 15.90 7.67 -0.83
C THR A 160 15.00 8.88 -0.89
N GLY A 161 14.25 9.09 0.19
CA GLY A 161 13.30 10.18 0.27
C GLY A 161 12.09 9.83 1.12
N ILE A 162 11.22 10.81 1.27
CA ILE A 162 9.90 10.65 1.86
C ILE A 162 8.91 11.19 0.83
N VAL A 163 7.85 10.45 0.56
CA VAL A 163 6.77 10.89 -0.30
C VAL A 163 5.43 10.59 0.37
N THR A 164 4.64 11.65 0.54
CA THR A 164 3.25 11.55 0.95
C THR A 164 2.37 11.48 -0.28
N ILE A 165 1.76 10.32 -0.51
CA ILE A 165 0.90 10.11 -1.67
C ILE A 165 -0.53 10.57 -1.29
N PRO A 166 -1.25 11.31 -2.16
CA PRO A 166 -2.57 11.83 -1.85
C PRO A 166 -3.56 10.73 -1.47
N PHE A 167 -4.56 11.12 -0.67
CA PHE A 167 -5.68 10.25 -0.34
C PHE A 167 -6.35 9.67 -1.58
N VAL A 168 -6.59 8.36 -1.56
CA VAL A 168 -7.40 7.65 -2.56
C VAL A 168 -8.64 7.09 -1.89
N GLU A 169 -9.79 7.34 -2.53
CA GLU A 169 -11.10 6.88 -2.08
C GLU A 169 -11.34 5.42 -2.45
N PHE A 170 -11.94 4.67 -1.53
CA PHE A 170 -12.50 3.35 -1.78
C PHE A 170 -13.76 3.12 -0.94
N CYS A 171 -14.55 2.12 -1.33
CA CYS A 171 -15.77 1.73 -0.65
C CYS A 171 -15.66 0.29 -0.15
N LEU A 172 -16.08 0.06 1.10
CA LEU A 172 -16.43 -1.26 1.59
C LEU A 172 -17.90 -1.51 1.25
N GLY A 173 -18.14 -2.33 0.23
CA GLY A 173 -19.49 -2.64 -0.22
C GLY A 173 -20.21 -3.53 0.77
N SER A 174 -21.46 -3.19 1.09
CA SER A 174 -22.43 -4.18 1.55
C SER A 174 -22.77 -5.09 0.37
N TYR A 175 -22.93 -6.38 0.64
CA TYR A 175 -23.34 -7.34 -0.39
C TYR A 175 -24.73 -6.94 -0.93
N THR A 176 -24.81 -6.53 -2.19
CA THR A 176 -26.05 -6.63 -2.95
C THR A 176 -26.08 -8.04 -3.53
N SER A 177 -26.99 -8.89 -3.04
CA SER A 177 -27.29 -10.11 -3.78
C SER A 177 -27.66 -9.69 -5.20
N LYS A 178 -26.97 -10.25 -6.20
CA LYS A 178 -27.56 -10.26 -7.54
C LYS A 178 -28.77 -11.18 -7.43
N SER A 179 -29.95 -10.61 -7.24
CA SER A 179 -31.22 -11.31 -7.44
C SER A 179 -31.19 -11.90 -8.84
N ARG A 180 -31.21 -13.23 -8.91
CA ARG A 180 -31.57 -13.96 -10.13
C ARG A 180 -33.05 -13.76 -10.41
#